data_AF-A0A831WZG9-F1
#
_entry.id   AF-A0A831WZG9-F1
#
_cell.length_a   1.000
_cell.length_b   1.000
_cell.length_c   1.000
_cell.angle_alpha   90.00
_cell.angle_beta   90.00
_cell.angle_gamma   90.00
#
_symmetry.space_group_name_H-M   'P 1'
#
loop_
_entity.id
_entity.type
_entity.pdbx_description
1 polymer ?
#
loop_
_entity_poly.entity_id
_entity_poly.type
_entity_poly.pdbx_seq_one_letter_code
_entity_poly.pdbx_strand_id
1 'polypeptide(L)'
;MCSLSAGARRDGSSGFALWPTLRARQHLYLPGPHRGLFNPQGARNTDEVLLTESVIDAAALWSLGLRNVMPIYGTNGFTDEMVSHLQECRIKQTVLIMDSDEAGRAAASEIKARLGEVNISARSVELPAKDAAEFVASGESLERARVLLAEPEATPIAQEEQPRIETASDGTISFSFDTRQYRIRGLTPSGLDRLKVNVRLSAGQAFHLDTLDLYQARARAQFAQSAARLCRVEERKVAADLMEIIE
;
A
#
# COMPACT_ATOMS: atom_id res chain seq x y z
N MET A 1 -40.59 -10.18 -79.31
CA MET A 1 -41.34 -11.46 -79.24
C MET A 1 -40.35 -12.55 -78.88
N CYS A 2 -40.69 -13.36 -77.86
CA CYS A 2 -40.04 -14.61 -77.44
C CYS A 2 -38.59 -14.53 -76.93
N SER A 3 -38.17 -15.19 -75.85
CA SER A 3 -38.83 -16.12 -74.93
C SER A 3 -37.90 -16.33 -73.73
N LEU A 4 -38.49 -16.45 -72.54
CA LEU A 4 -37.84 -16.91 -71.31
C LEU A 4 -37.33 -18.35 -71.46
N SER A 5 -36.14 -18.62 -70.94
CA SER A 5 -35.74 -19.94 -70.41
C SER A 5 -34.89 -19.72 -69.17
N ALA A 6 -35.28 -20.39 -68.09
CA ALA A 6 -34.72 -20.28 -66.77
C ALA A 6 -33.38 -21.03 -66.66
N GLY A 7 -32.40 -20.38 -66.03
CA GLY A 7 -31.15 -20.99 -65.60
C GLY A 7 -30.64 -20.25 -64.36
N ALA A 8 -31.13 -20.64 -63.19
CA ALA A 8 -30.67 -20.12 -61.93
C ALA A 8 -29.21 -20.53 -61.67
N ARG A 9 -28.29 -19.57 -61.69
CA ARG A 9 -27.07 -19.61 -60.88
C ARG A 9 -26.97 -18.27 -60.16
N ARG A 10 -27.20 -18.30 -58.85
CA ARG A 10 -26.88 -17.22 -57.93
C ARG A 10 -25.43 -17.45 -57.48
N ASP A 11 -24.47 -16.70 -57.99
CA ASP A 11 -23.21 -16.46 -57.29
C ASP A 11 -23.33 -15.12 -56.57
N GLY A 12 -24.04 -15.18 -55.45
CA GLY A 12 -24.22 -14.06 -54.56
C GLY A 12 -22.92 -13.65 -53.89
N SER A 13 -22.71 -12.34 -53.86
CA SER A 13 -21.98 -11.56 -52.87
C SER A 13 -20.46 -11.79 -52.78
N SER A 14 -19.75 -10.83 -53.36
CA SER A 14 -18.54 -10.23 -52.81
C SER A 14 -18.66 -10.02 -51.29
N GLY A 15 -18.17 -11.00 -50.52
CA GLY A 15 -18.12 -10.97 -49.06
C GLY A 15 -16.80 -10.39 -48.56
N PHE A 16 -16.90 -9.35 -47.73
CA PHE A 16 -15.84 -8.76 -46.92
C PHE A 16 -15.06 -9.85 -46.16
N ALA A 17 -13.84 -10.15 -46.60
CA ALA A 17 -12.90 -11.01 -45.88
C ALA A 17 -12.04 -10.16 -44.93
N LEU A 18 -12.56 -9.80 -43.76
CA LEU A 18 -11.79 -9.05 -42.73
C LEU A 18 -11.78 -9.65 -41.32
N TRP A 19 -12.38 -10.84 -41.09
CA TRP A 19 -12.32 -11.47 -39.77
C TRP A 19 -11.81 -12.91 -39.84
N PRO A 20 -10.49 -13.12 -39.89
CA PRO A 20 -9.94 -14.44 -39.62
C PRO A 20 -10.03 -14.70 -38.12
N THR A 21 -10.96 -15.57 -37.73
CA THR A 21 -11.02 -16.28 -36.44
C THR A 21 -10.83 -15.41 -35.19
N LEU A 22 -11.91 -14.79 -34.70
CA LEU A 22 -12.05 -14.43 -33.29
C LEU A 22 -11.95 -15.70 -32.44
N ARG A 23 -10.73 -16.10 -32.06
CA ARG A 23 -10.53 -17.14 -31.05
C ARG A 23 -10.92 -16.57 -29.68
N ALA A 24 -11.53 -17.43 -28.88
CA ALA A 24 -12.30 -17.09 -27.68
C ALA A 24 -11.54 -16.27 -26.62
N ARG A 25 -12.30 -15.45 -25.89
CA ARG A 25 -11.97 -14.76 -24.61
C ARG A 25 -10.60 -14.07 -24.56
N GLN A 26 -10.31 -13.16 -25.48
CA GLN A 26 -9.12 -12.31 -25.42
C GLN A 26 -9.52 -10.84 -25.34
N HIS A 27 -8.84 -10.05 -24.49
CA HIS A 27 -9.05 -8.60 -24.43
C HIS A 27 -8.55 -7.95 -25.72
N LEU A 28 -9.45 -7.34 -26.47
CA LEU A 28 -9.13 -6.69 -27.75
C LEU A 28 -8.95 -5.20 -27.54
N TYR A 29 -7.74 -4.72 -27.81
CA TYR A 29 -7.40 -3.30 -27.81
C TYR A 29 -7.18 -2.81 -29.24
N LEU A 30 -7.35 -1.49 -29.44
CA LEU A 30 -7.05 -0.87 -30.72
C LEU A 30 -5.56 -1.00 -31.04
N PRO A 31 -5.20 -1.19 -32.32
CA PRO A 31 -3.79 -1.27 -32.72
C PRO A 31 -3.06 0.04 -32.43
N GLY A 32 -1.79 -0.08 -32.02
CA GLY A 32 -0.93 1.06 -31.69
C GLY A 32 -0.64 1.16 -30.18
N PRO A 33 0.03 2.23 -29.74
CA PRO A 33 0.34 2.42 -28.33
C PRO A 33 -0.93 2.63 -27.52
N HIS A 34 -1.09 1.87 -26.44
CA HIS A 34 -2.18 2.07 -25.50
C HIS A 34 -2.02 3.41 -24.78
N ARG A 35 -3.08 4.22 -24.76
CA ARG A 35 -3.11 5.57 -24.17
C ARG A 35 -4.44 5.86 -23.53
N GLY A 36 -4.43 6.83 -22.62
CA GLY A 36 -5.57 7.25 -21.85
C GLY A 36 -5.72 6.43 -20.57
N LEU A 37 -6.60 6.92 -19.71
CA LEU A 37 -6.92 6.32 -18.43
C LEU A 37 -8.40 5.97 -18.40
N PHE A 38 -8.71 4.72 -18.07
CA PHE A 38 -10.08 4.33 -17.80
C PHE A 38 -10.37 4.46 -16.30
N ASN A 39 -11.51 5.07 -15.95
CA ASN A 39 -11.90 5.40 -14.57
C ASN A 39 -10.81 6.15 -13.75
N PRO A 40 -10.22 7.25 -14.26
CA PRO A 40 -9.21 8.00 -13.51
C PRO A 40 -9.74 8.59 -12.19
N GLN A 41 -11.07 8.77 -12.07
CA GLN A 41 -11.68 9.17 -10.80
C GLN A 41 -11.56 8.11 -9.71
N GLY A 42 -11.33 6.85 -10.06
CA GLY A 42 -11.13 5.75 -9.09
C GLY A 42 -9.92 5.96 -8.18
N ALA A 43 -8.93 6.74 -8.62
CA ALA A 43 -7.77 7.09 -7.80
C ALA A 43 -7.97 8.37 -6.96
N ARG A 44 -9.11 9.06 -7.06
CA ARG A 44 -9.34 10.30 -6.30
C ARG A 44 -9.90 9.99 -4.92
N ASN A 45 -9.42 10.73 -3.91
CA ASN A 45 -9.89 10.64 -2.50
C ASN A 45 -9.74 9.22 -1.88
N THR A 46 -8.74 8.47 -2.33
CA THR A 46 -8.38 7.15 -1.79
C THR A 46 -6.86 7.05 -1.73
N ASP A 47 -6.36 6.25 -0.79
CA ASP A 47 -4.94 5.91 -0.70
C ASP A 47 -4.64 4.57 -1.41
N GLU A 48 -5.68 3.82 -1.80
CA GLU A 48 -5.60 2.49 -2.43
C GLU A 48 -6.35 2.44 -3.76
N VAL A 49 -5.73 1.84 -4.79
CA VAL A 49 -6.35 1.55 -6.10
C VAL A 49 -6.27 0.06 -6.42
N LEU A 50 -7.37 -0.50 -6.90
CA LEU A 50 -7.47 -1.87 -7.41
C LEU A 50 -7.12 -1.87 -8.89
N LEU A 51 -6.01 -2.50 -9.27
CA LEU A 51 -5.57 -2.64 -10.66
C LEU A 51 -5.97 -4.01 -11.21
N THR A 52 -6.63 -4.03 -12.36
CA THR A 52 -7.07 -5.26 -13.05
C THR A 52 -6.43 -5.38 -14.42
N GLU A 53 -6.34 -6.58 -14.99
CA GLU A 53 -5.69 -6.80 -16.28
C GLU A 53 -6.36 -6.05 -17.45
N SER A 54 -7.69 -5.89 -17.39
CA SER A 54 -8.46 -5.34 -18.49
C SER A 54 -9.60 -4.41 -18.08
N VAL A 55 -10.08 -3.64 -19.06
CA VAL A 55 -11.26 -2.76 -18.90
C VAL A 55 -12.51 -3.55 -18.50
N ILE A 56 -12.65 -4.78 -18.97
CA ILE A 56 -13.83 -5.61 -18.67
C ILE A 56 -13.79 -6.07 -17.22
N ASP A 57 -12.62 -6.48 -16.73
CA ASP A 57 -12.41 -6.85 -15.32
C ASP A 57 -12.65 -5.66 -14.39
N ALA A 58 -12.12 -4.49 -14.74
CA ALA A 58 -12.38 -3.26 -14.00
C ALA A 58 -13.88 -2.93 -13.95
N ALA A 59 -14.56 -3.03 -15.09
CA ALA A 59 -16.00 -2.77 -15.18
C ALA A 59 -16.82 -3.79 -14.38
N ALA A 60 -16.40 -5.06 -14.34
CA ALA A 60 -17.05 -6.10 -13.56
C ALA A 60 -16.97 -5.78 -12.05
N LEU A 61 -15.77 -5.53 -11.53
CA LEU A 61 -15.58 -5.12 -10.13
C LEU A 61 -16.31 -3.81 -9.82
N TRP A 62 -16.35 -2.89 -10.77
CA TRP A 62 -17.12 -1.66 -10.64
C TRP A 62 -18.62 -1.93 -10.53
N SER A 63 -19.17 -2.85 -11.34
CA SER A 63 -20.57 -3.25 -11.24
C SER A 63 -20.91 -3.85 -9.88
N LEU A 64 -19.95 -4.51 -9.23
CA LEU A 64 -20.09 -5.09 -7.90
C LEU A 64 -20.14 -4.04 -6.78
N GLY A 65 -19.70 -2.82 -7.03
CA GLY A 65 -19.72 -1.72 -6.05
C GLY A 65 -18.34 -1.18 -5.65
N LEU A 66 -17.25 -1.79 -6.14
CA LEU A 66 -15.90 -1.27 -5.93
C LEU A 66 -15.70 -0.04 -6.83
N ARG A 67 -15.31 1.12 -6.28
CA ARG A 67 -15.23 2.37 -7.06
C ARG A 67 -13.79 2.78 -7.39
N ASN A 68 -12.84 2.37 -6.56
CA ASN A 68 -11.42 2.62 -6.71
C ASN A 68 -10.70 1.61 -7.63
N VAL A 69 -11.34 1.24 -8.74
CA VAL A 69 -10.82 0.24 -9.68
C VAL A 69 -10.33 0.91 -10.96
N MET A 70 -9.13 0.56 -11.41
CA MET A 70 -8.58 0.98 -12.70
C MET A 70 -8.04 -0.24 -13.46
N PRO A 71 -8.21 -0.32 -14.79
CA PRO A 71 -7.61 -1.38 -15.58
C PRO A 71 -6.22 -1.00 -16.06
N ILE A 72 -5.43 -2.01 -16.39
CA ILE A 72 -4.32 -1.91 -17.33
C ILE A 72 -4.78 -2.44 -18.70
N TYR A 73 -3.88 -2.43 -19.68
CA TYR A 73 -4.19 -2.84 -21.05
C TYR A 73 -3.54 -4.17 -21.43
N GLY A 74 -3.87 -5.23 -20.66
CA GLY A 74 -3.21 -6.53 -20.70
C GLY A 74 -1.90 -6.56 -19.93
N THR A 75 -1.21 -7.70 -19.97
CA THR A 75 0.03 -7.97 -19.22
C THR A 75 1.17 -6.96 -19.47
N ASN A 76 1.28 -6.42 -20.67
CA ASN A 76 2.28 -5.39 -21.03
C ASN A 76 1.69 -3.97 -21.12
N GLY A 77 0.45 -3.79 -20.64
CA GLY A 77 -0.33 -2.57 -20.83
C GLY A 77 -0.29 -1.58 -19.69
N PHE A 78 0.64 -1.73 -18.74
CA PHE A 78 0.82 -0.78 -17.64
C PHE A 78 1.69 0.40 -18.13
N THR A 79 1.06 1.53 -18.43
CA THR A 79 1.72 2.67 -19.08
C THR A 79 2.31 3.66 -18.07
N ASP A 80 3.27 4.48 -18.50
CA ASP A 80 3.83 5.55 -17.65
C ASP A 80 2.79 6.64 -17.32
N GLU A 81 1.77 6.79 -18.17
CA GLU A 81 0.61 7.66 -17.90
C GLU A 81 -0.16 7.19 -16.66
N MET A 82 -0.32 5.87 -16.48
CA MET A 82 -0.94 5.30 -15.28
C MET A 82 -0.08 5.55 -14.05
N VAL A 83 1.23 5.32 -14.13
CA VAL A 83 2.16 5.59 -13.00
C VAL A 83 2.08 7.06 -12.58
N SER A 84 2.16 7.98 -13.54
CA SER A 84 2.08 9.42 -13.29
C SER A 84 0.77 9.81 -12.61
N HIS A 85 -0.35 9.29 -13.09
CA HIS A 85 -1.67 9.55 -12.50
C HIS A 85 -1.80 9.03 -11.05
N LEU A 86 -1.25 7.85 -10.76
CA LEU A 86 -1.22 7.31 -9.40
C LEU A 86 -0.38 8.19 -8.46
N GLN A 87 0.77 8.70 -8.93
CA GLN A 87 1.60 9.63 -8.17
C GLN A 87 0.92 10.99 -7.93
N GLU A 88 0.29 11.55 -8.97
CA GLU A 88 -0.46 12.81 -8.88
C GLU A 88 -1.62 12.70 -7.88
N CYS A 89 -2.30 11.55 -7.87
CA CYS A 89 -3.36 11.25 -6.91
C CYS A 89 -2.82 10.87 -5.50
N ARG A 90 -1.51 10.77 -5.32
CA ARG A 90 -0.82 10.38 -4.07
C ARG A 90 -1.27 9.02 -3.54
N ILE A 91 -1.49 8.08 -4.46
CA ILE A 91 -1.81 6.70 -4.09
C ILE A 91 -0.64 6.10 -3.29
N LYS A 92 -0.96 5.51 -2.15
CA LYS A 92 0.04 4.86 -1.29
C LYS A 92 0.22 3.40 -1.65
N GLN A 93 -0.87 2.75 -2.06
CA GLN A 93 -0.87 1.32 -2.33
C GLN A 93 -1.78 0.90 -3.49
N THR A 94 -1.44 -0.24 -4.09
CA THR A 94 -2.24 -0.85 -5.14
C THR A 94 -2.47 -2.33 -4.88
N VAL A 95 -3.63 -2.81 -5.31
CA VAL A 95 -4.00 -4.22 -5.27
C VAL A 95 -4.09 -4.72 -6.69
N LEU A 96 -3.18 -5.60 -7.06
CA LEU A 96 -3.10 -6.18 -8.39
C LEU A 96 -3.97 -7.44 -8.45
N ILE A 97 -5.04 -7.36 -9.23
CA ILE A 97 -6.03 -8.41 -9.48
C ILE A 97 -5.86 -8.84 -10.95
N MET A 98 -4.74 -9.51 -11.22
CA MET A 98 -4.40 -10.05 -12.55
C MET A 98 -5.05 -11.42 -12.76
N ASP A 99 -5.11 -11.89 -14.02
CA ASP A 99 -5.55 -13.24 -14.31
C ASP A 99 -4.72 -14.28 -13.53
N SER A 100 -5.37 -15.37 -13.10
CA SER A 100 -4.78 -16.43 -12.28
C SER A 100 -3.80 -17.34 -13.06
N ASP A 101 -3.22 -16.86 -14.16
CA ASP A 101 -2.29 -17.58 -15.02
C ASP A 101 -0.83 -17.10 -14.88
N GLU A 102 0.07 -17.74 -15.61
CA GLU A 102 1.51 -17.43 -15.53
C GLU A 102 1.85 -16.03 -16.06
N ALA A 103 1.14 -15.57 -17.09
CA ALA A 103 1.37 -14.27 -17.69
C ALA A 103 0.87 -13.15 -16.77
N GLY A 104 -0.30 -13.31 -16.14
CA GLY A 104 -0.83 -12.40 -15.13
C GLY A 104 0.08 -12.30 -13.90
N ARG A 105 0.60 -13.43 -13.40
CA ARG A 105 1.58 -13.42 -12.28
C ARG A 105 2.91 -12.74 -12.63
N ALA A 106 3.41 -12.96 -13.85
CA ALA A 106 4.62 -12.29 -14.32
C ALA A 106 4.42 -10.77 -14.44
N ALA A 107 3.32 -10.35 -15.07
CA ALA A 107 2.95 -8.95 -15.19
C ALA A 107 2.77 -8.28 -13.81
N ALA A 108 2.10 -8.94 -12.87
CA ALA A 108 1.95 -8.42 -11.52
C ALA A 108 3.31 -8.17 -10.83
N SER A 109 4.29 -9.05 -11.05
CA SER A 109 5.63 -8.91 -10.48
C SER A 109 6.38 -7.72 -11.07
N GLU A 110 6.26 -7.50 -12.39
CA GLU A 110 6.85 -6.34 -13.07
C GLU A 110 6.21 -5.02 -12.61
N ILE A 111 4.87 -4.99 -12.53
CA ILE A 111 4.13 -3.81 -12.07
C ILE A 111 4.50 -3.46 -10.63
N LYS A 112 4.64 -4.46 -9.74
CA LYS A 112 5.11 -4.24 -8.36
C LYS A 112 6.47 -3.57 -8.32
N ALA A 113 7.42 -4.04 -9.13
CA ALA A 113 8.76 -3.47 -9.17
C ALA A 113 8.71 -2.00 -9.60
N ARG A 114 7.98 -1.71 -10.68
CA ARG A 114 7.83 -0.34 -11.21
C ARG A 114 7.13 0.60 -10.22
N LEU A 115 6.09 0.14 -9.53
CA LEU A 115 5.42 0.93 -8.49
C LEU A 115 6.32 1.17 -7.27
N GLY A 116 7.17 0.20 -6.92
CA GLY A 116 8.16 0.34 -5.86
C GLY A 116 9.18 1.45 -6.12
N GLU A 117 9.62 1.64 -7.37
CA GLU A 117 10.54 2.73 -7.76
C GLU A 117 9.97 4.13 -7.47
N VAL A 118 8.63 4.25 -7.45
CA VAL A 118 7.93 5.50 -7.17
C VAL A 118 7.31 5.56 -5.77
N ASN A 119 7.72 4.65 -4.87
CA ASN A 119 7.24 4.54 -3.48
C ASN A 119 5.73 4.25 -3.35
N ILE A 120 5.16 3.51 -4.29
CA ILE A 120 3.79 3.01 -4.20
C ILE A 120 3.86 1.51 -3.87
N SER A 121 3.29 1.10 -2.74
CA SER A 121 3.27 -0.33 -2.39
C SER A 121 2.30 -1.08 -3.30
N ALA A 122 2.59 -2.35 -3.58
CA ALA A 122 1.78 -3.15 -4.48
C ALA A 122 1.75 -4.60 -4.03
N ARG A 123 0.55 -5.16 -3.89
CA ARG A 123 0.33 -6.58 -3.55
C ARG A 123 -0.55 -7.23 -4.59
N SER A 124 -0.36 -8.53 -4.81
CA SER A 124 -1.21 -9.30 -5.71
C SER A 124 -2.26 -10.05 -4.91
N VAL A 125 -3.48 -10.11 -5.43
CA VAL A 125 -4.55 -10.94 -4.89
C VAL A 125 -5.07 -11.81 -6.03
N GLU A 126 -5.09 -13.12 -5.81
CA GLU A 126 -5.74 -14.06 -6.70
C GLU A 126 -7.19 -14.25 -6.24
N LEU A 127 -8.13 -14.05 -7.15
CA LEU A 127 -9.54 -14.37 -6.89
C LEU A 127 -9.78 -15.87 -7.10
N PRO A 128 -10.79 -16.48 -6.46
CA PRO A 128 -11.16 -17.88 -6.67
C PRO A 128 -11.89 -18.09 -8.02
N ALA A 129 -11.37 -17.49 -9.09
CA ALA A 129 -11.86 -17.55 -10.46
C ALA A 129 -10.69 -17.33 -11.43
N LYS A 130 -10.96 -17.49 -12.73
CA LYS A 130 -9.97 -17.21 -13.77
C LYS A 130 -9.52 -15.74 -13.77
N ASP A 131 -10.50 -14.85 -13.74
CA ASP A 131 -10.36 -13.39 -13.84
C ASP A 131 -11.49 -12.71 -13.05
N ALA A 132 -11.42 -11.39 -12.93
CA ALA A 132 -12.38 -10.64 -12.11
C ALA A 132 -13.78 -10.63 -12.75
N ALA A 133 -13.86 -10.63 -14.08
CA ALA A 133 -15.12 -10.75 -14.79
C ALA A 133 -15.82 -12.09 -14.50
N GLU A 134 -15.09 -13.21 -14.52
CA GLU A 134 -15.61 -14.53 -14.18
C GLU A 134 -16.02 -14.62 -12.71
N PHE A 135 -15.23 -14.05 -11.80
CA PHE A 135 -15.57 -13.95 -10.37
C PHE A 135 -16.92 -13.26 -10.14
N VAL A 136 -17.16 -12.13 -10.81
CA VAL A 136 -18.45 -11.42 -10.70
C VAL A 136 -19.57 -12.19 -11.39
N ALA A 137 -19.29 -12.80 -12.55
CA ALA A 137 -20.28 -13.58 -13.31
C ALA A 137 -20.73 -14.85 -12.57
N SER A 138 -19.90 -15.41 -11.68
CA SER A 138 -20.31 -16.53 -10.80
C SER A 138 -21.27 -16.14 -9.68
N GLY A 139 -21.67 -14.87 -9.58
CA GLY A 139 -22.64 -14.39 -8.58
C GLY A 139 -22.02 -14.05 -7.23
N GLU A 140 -20.72 -13.78 -7.20
CA GLU A 140 -20.01 -13.39 -5.98
C GLU A 140 -20.46 -12.02 -5.47
N SER A 141 -20.36 -11.82 -4.15
CA SER A 141 -20.84 -10.59 -3.49
C SER A 141 -19.71 -9.58 -3.27
N LEU A 142 -20.08 -8.30 -3.13
CA LEU A 142 -19.16 -7.23 -2.74
C LEU A 142 -18.43 -7.54 -1.43
N GLU A 143 -19.13 -8.11 -0.45
CA GLU A 143 -18.54 -8.46 0.84
C GLU A 143 -17.49 -9.58 0.69
N ARG A 144 -17.75 -10.57 -0.16
CA ARG A 144 -16.76 -11.61 -0.46
C ARG A 144 -15.53 -11.02 -1.14
N ALA A 145 -15.73 -10.14 -2.12
CA ALA A 145 -14.63 -9.43 -2.78
C ALA A 145 -13.80 -8.63 -1.77
N ARG A 146 -14.45 -7.88 -0.87
CA ARG A 146 -13.76 -7.09 0.18
C ARG A 146 -12.92 -7.97 1.10
N VAL A 147 -13.42 -9.13 1.50
CA VAL A 147 -12.67 -10.06 2.35
C VAL A 147 -11.42 -10.59 1.63
N LEU A 148 -11.52 -10.91 0.34
CA LEU A 148 -10.37 -11.39 -0.45
C LEU A 148 -9.37 -10.27 -0.74
N LEU A 149 -9.87 -9.05 -0.98
CA LEU A 149 -9.06 -7.90 -1.31
C LEU A 149 -8.48 -7.22 -0.08
N ALA A 150 -9.00 -7.46 1.12
CA ALA A 150 -8.41 -6.98 2.35
C ALA A 150 -6.97 -7.48 2.46
N GLU A 151 -6.11 -6.65 3.04
CA GLU A 151 -4.79 -7.13 3.42
C GLU A 151 -4.96 -8.26 4.44
N PRO A 152 -4.26 -9.42 4.27
CA PRO A 152 -4.05 -10.26 5.44
C PRO A 152 -3.36 -9.36 6.45
N GLU A 153 -3.94 -9.19 7.64
CA GLU A 153 -3.40 -8.32 8.69
C GLU A 153 -1.87 -8.44 8.69
N ALA A 154 -1.21 -7.44 8.11
CA ALA A 154 0.22 -7.40 8.10
C ALA A 154 0.59 -7.36 9.57
N THR A 155 1.30 -8.40 10.02
CA THR A 155 1.98 -8.37 11.31
C THR A 155 2.62 -7.00 11.40
N PRO A 156 2.24 -6.16 12.38
CA PRO A 156 2.40 -4.72 12.27
C PRO A 156 3.85 -4.44 11.92
N ILE A 157 4.05 -4.01 10.66
CA ILE A 157 5.31 -3.44 10.21
C ILE A 157 5.52 -2.32 11.19
N ALA A 158 6.60 -2.43 11.98
CA ALA A 158 6.92 -1.55 13.09
C ALA A 158 6.49 -0.12 12.76
N GLN A 159 5.32 0.25 13.28
CA GLN A 159 5.02 1.64 13.57
C GLN A 159 6.23 2.08 14.38
N GLU A 160 6.89 3.18 14.00
CA GLU A 160 7.83 3.83 14.91
C GLU A 160 7.18 3.83 16.28
N GLU A 161 7.76 3.04 17.20
CA GLU A 161 7.16 2.72 18.48
C GLU A 161 6.93 4.05 19.19
N GLN A 162 5.69 4.53 19.14
CA GLN A 162 5.26 5.57 20.03
C GLN A 162 5.61 5.08 21.44
N PRO A 163 6.32 5.88 22.24
CA PRO A 163 6.80 5.40 23.51
C PRO A 163 5.62 4.89 24.33
N ARG A 164 5.69 3.62 24.74
CA ARG A 164 4.68 3.06 25.64
C ARG A 164 4.86 3.74 27.00
N ILE A 165 3.93 4.64 27.34
CA ILE A 165 3.91 5.36 28.61
C ILE A 165 3.12 4.53 29.63
N GLU A 166 3.79 4.04 30.66
CA GLU A 166 3.15 3.40 31.81
C GLU A 166 3.33 4.25 33.07
N THR A 167 2.22 4.79 33.57
CA THR A 167 2.17 5.54 34.83
C THR A 167 1.78 4.59 35.95
N ALA A 168 2.73 4.28 36.84
CA ALA A 168 2.46 3.48 38.03
C ALA A 168 1.85 4.36 39.14
N SER A 169 1.06 3.75 40.02
CA SER A 169 0.42 4.40 41.18
C SER A 169 1.41 4.99 42.20
N ASP A 170 2.72 4.73 42.03
CA ASP A 170 3.82 5.25 42.86
C ASP A 170 4.44 6.56 42.31
N GLY A 171 3.89 7.13 41.22
CA GLY A 171 4.43 8.35 40.60
C GLY A 171 5.67 8.11 39.71
N THR A 172 5.96 6.85 39.38
CA THR A 172 6.94 6.50 38.34
C THR A 172 6.28 6.58 36.96
N ILE A 173 6.92 7.29 36.02
CA ILE A 173 6.60 7.20 34.59
C ILE A 173 7.66 6.35 33.90
N SER A 174 7.22 5.38 33.09
CA SER A 174 8.13 4.58 32.25
C SER A 174 7.86 4.84 30.77
N PHE A 175 8.91 5.04 29.97
CA PHE A 175 8.86 5.17 28.51
C PHE A 175 9.68 4.03 27.90
N SER A 176 9.21 3.45 26.80
CA SER A 176 9.96 2.40 26.08
C SER A 176 10.12 2.80 24.62
N PHE A 177 11.35 2.85 24.14
CA PHE A 177 11.73 3.16 22.76
C PHE A 177 12.63 2.05 22.22
N ASP A 178 12.11 1.15 21.40
CA ASP A 178 12.86 0.03 20.81
C ASP A 178 13.53 -0.80 21.93
N THR A 179 14.86 -0.83 22.00
CA THR A 179 15.61 -1.52 23.06
C THR A 179 15.85 -0.70 24.33
N ARG A 180 15.37 0.56 24.40
CA ARG A 180 15.68 1.55 25.45
C ARG A 180 14.48 1.79 26.35
N GLN A 181 14.62 1.43 27.63
CA GLN A 181 13.59 1.64 28.65
C GLN A 181 14.01 2.75 29.60
N TYR A 182 13.21 3.81 29.67
CA TYR A 182 13.39 4.92 30.59
C TYR A 182 12.43 4.78 31.76
N ARG A 183 12.94 4.89 32.98
CA ARG A 183 12.15 4.97 34.20
C ARG A 183 12.43 6.30 34.88
N ILE A 184 11.41 7.14 35.00
CA ILE A 184 11.48 8.49 35.54
C ILE A 184 10.77 8.53 36.89
N ARG A 185 11.48 9.02 37.91
CA ARG A 185 10.95 9.18 39.27
C ARG A 185 11.26 10.56 39.82
N GLY A 186 10.40 11.05 40.71
CA GLY A 186 10.59 12.34 41.37
C GLY A 186 9.95 13.50 40.62
N LEU A 187 8.82 13.27 39.96
CA LEU A 187 7.94 14.33 39.44
C LEU A 187 7.25 15.03 40.61
N THR A 188 8.03 15.72 41.44
CA THR A 188 7.52 16.66 42.44
C THR A 188 7.50 18.02 41.77
N PRO A 189 6.31 18.61 41.47
CA PRO A 189 6.21 19.94 40.88
C PRO A 189 6.77 20.96 41.88
N SER A 190 8.06 21.24 41.80
CA SER A 190 8.75 22.20 42.66
C SER A 190 8.98 23.47 41.85
N GLY A 191 7.88 24.13 41.50
CA GLY A 191 7.85 25.30 40.63
C GLY A 191 7.86 24.97 39.14
N LEU A 192 7.18 25.79 38.34
CA LEU A 192 7.09 25.66 36.87
C LEU A 192 8.44 25.79 36.14
N ASP A 193 9.50 26.20 36.84
CA ASP A 193 10.81 26.56 36.26
C ASP A 193 11.84 25.41 36.24
N ARG A 194 11.62 24.30 36.97
CA ARG A 194 12.62 23.21 37.08
C ARG A 194 11.98 21.84 37.12
N LEU A 195 12.45 20.94 36.24
CA LEU A 195 11.98 19.55 36.19
C LEU A 195 13.13 18.61 36.56
N LYS A 196 13.47 18.60 37.86
CA LYS A 196 14.53 17.74 38.38
C LYS A 196 13.98 16.34 38.64
N VAL A 197 14.45 15.37 37.86
CA VAL A 197 13.99 13.99 37.89
C VAL A 197 15.15 13.02 37.99
N ASN A 198 14.88 11.83 38.54
CA ASN A 198 15.77 10.68 38.43
C ASN A 198 15.38 9.88 37.20
N VAL A 199 16.29 9.78 36.24
CA VAL A 199 16.08 9.04 34.99
C VAL A 199 16.98 7.82 34.98
N ARG A 200 16.37 6.65 34.83
CA ARG A 200 17.07 5.40 34.57
C ARG A 200 16.85 4.98 33.13
N LEU A 201 17.90 4.98 32.31
CA LEU A 201 17.89 4.32 31.00
C LEU A 201 18.41 2.89 31.16
N SER A 202 17.70 1.90 30.64
CA SER A 202 18.15 0.51 30.52
C SER A 202 18.09 0.06 29.06
N ALA A 203 19.15 -0.59 28.56
CA ALA A 203 19.18 -1.21 27.25
C ALA A 203 19.77 -2.62 27.36
N GLY A 204 18.93 -3.65 27.17
CA GLY A 204 19.30 -5.04 27.44
C GLY A 204 19.70 -5.24 28.91
N GLN A 205 20.96 -5.62 29.15
CA GLN A 205 21.52 -5.81 30.51
C GLN A 205 22.26 -4.59 31.05
N ALA A 206 22.50 -3.55 30.23
CA ALA A 206 23.18 -2.34 30.64
C ALA A 206 22.19 -1.27 31.11
N PHE A 207 22.56 -0.47 32.10
CA PHE A 207 21.75 0.65 32.54
C PHE A 207 22.59 1.83 33.01
N HIS A 208 21.99 3.02 32.95
CA HIS A 208 22.51 4.25 33.51
C HIS A 208 21.40 4.94 34.31
N LEU A 209 21.73 5.39 35.52
CA LEU A 209 20.82 6.10 36.41
C LEU A 209 21.49 7.41 36.81
N ASP A 210 20.79 8.53 36.62
CA ASP A 210 21.26 9.85 37.04
C ASP A 210 20.09 10.77 37.42
N THR A 211 20.40 11.87 38.11
CA THR A 211 19.46 12.94 38.40
C THR A 211 19.75 14.14 37.52
N LEU A 212 18.83 14.49 36.62
CA LEU A 212 18.97 15.67 35.75
C LEU A 212 17.74 16.58 35.79
N ASP A 213 17.97 17.84 35.42
CA ASP A 213 16.91 18.82 35.14
C ASP A 213 16.58 18.76 33.65
N LEU A 214 15.41 18.20 33.30
CA LEU A 214 15.03 17.96 31.90
C LEU A 214 14.92 19.26 31.09
N TYR A 215 14.61 20.40 31.72
CA TYR A 215 14.56 21.68 31.00
C TYR A 215 15.93 22.26 30.66
N GLN A 216 17.01 21.79 31.31
CA GLN A 216 18.37 22.30 31.08
C GLN A 216 19.09 21.53 29.96
N ALA A 217 19.35 22.20 28.82
CA ALA A 217 19.97 21.59 27.65
C ALA A 217 21.34 20.95 27.93
N ARG A 218 22.19 21.59 28.76
CA ARG A 218 23.49 21.04 29.16
C ARG A 218 23.33 19.75 29.98
N ALA A 219 22.33 19.67 30.85
CA ALA A 219 22.06 18.49 31.67
C ALA A 219 21.59 17.31 30.79
N ARG A 220 20.73 17.57 29.80
CA ARG A 220 20.33 16.56 28.80
C ARG A 220 21.51 16.02 28.00
N ALA A 221 22.39 16.90 27.51
CA ALA A 221 23.56 16.49 26.75
C ALA A 221 24.55 15.62 27.57
N GLN A 222 24.79 15.99 28.83
CA GLN A 222 25.65 15.22 29.74
C GLN A 222 25.10 13.82 30.05
N PHE A 223 23.78 13.73 30.29
CA PHE A 223 23.11 12.46 30.47
C PHE A 223 23.19 11.61 29.20
N ALA A 224 22.84 12.17 28.04
CA ALA A 224 22.85 11.46 26.76
C ALA A 224 24.23 10.86 26.45
N GLN A 225 25.30 11.63 26.62
CA GLN A 225 26.67 11.16 26.42
C GLN A 225 27.04 10.01 27.38
N SER A 226 26.73 10.16 28.66
CA SER A 226 27.06 9.15 29.68
C SER A 226 26.26 7.87 29.49
N ALA A 227 24.97 7.99 29.20
CA ALA A 227 24.05 6.90 28.98
C ALA A 227 24.37 6.14 27.68
N ALA A 228 24.68 6.86 26.58
CA ALA A 228 25.11 6.26 25.32
C ALA A 228 26.33 5.35 25.49
N ARG A 229 27.34 5.85 26.20
CA ARG A 229 28.58 5.11 26.48
C ARG A 229 28.32 3.87 27.34
N LEU A 230 27.53 3.98 28.40
CA LEU A 230 27.30 2.88 29.36
C LEU A 230 26.32 1.84 28.83
N CYS A 231 25.28 2.27 28.12
CA CYS A 231 24.23 1.40 27.58
C CYS A 231 24.53 0.91 26.17
N ARG A 232 25.65 1.33 25.56
CA ARG A 232 26.05 0.99 24.17
C ARG A 232 24.97 1.32 23.14
N VAL A 233 24.33 2.47 23.33
CA VAL A 233 23.31 3.01 22.43
C VAL A 233 23.85 4.30 21.77
N GLU A 234 23.25 4.69 20.66
CA GLU A 234 23.64 5.94 19.98
C GLU A 234 23.22 7.17 20.78
N GLU A 235 24.17 8.09 21.01
CA GLU A 235 23.90 9.36 21.73
C GLU A 235 22.78 10.19 21.09
N ARG A 236 22.74 10.22 19.76
CA ARG A 236 21.68 10.91 19.01
C ARG A 236 20.29 10.39 19.32
N LYS A 237 20.14 9.06 19.46
CA LYS A 237 18.86 8.43 19.81
C LYS A 237 18.44 8.78 21.24
N VAL A 238 19.37 8.71 22.19
CA VAL A 238 19.09 9.11 23.59
C VAL A 238 18.71 10.58 23.69
N ALA A 239 19.37 11.47 22.94
CA ALA A 239 19.02 12.89 22.91
C ALA A 239 17.61 13.14 22.34
N ALA A 240 17.20 12.40 21.30
CA ALA A 240 15.84 12.44 20.76
C ALA A 240 14.80 11.92 21.75
N ASP A 241 15.04 10.74 22.35
CA ASP A 241 14.14 10.15 23.34
C ASP A 241 13.89 11.12 24.53
N LEU A 242 14.93 11.83 25.00
CA LEU A 242 14.80 12.81 26.08
C LEU A 242 13.96 14.02 25.70
N MET A 243 13.89 14.39 24.41
CA MET A 243 13.02 15.47 23.94
C MET A 243 11.57 15.01 23.90
N GLU A 244 11.31 13.78 23.43
CA GLU A 244 9.95 13.19 23.45
C GLU A 244 9.42 12.98 24.88
N ILE A 245 10.30 12.70 25.84
CA ILE A 245 9.93 12.60 27.27
C ILE A 245 9.45 13.94 27.86
N ILE A 246 9.83 15.08 27.25
CA ILE A 246 9.48 16.42 27.72
C ILE A 246 8.14 16.91 27.14
N GLU A 247 7.76 16.42 25.96
CA GLU A 247 6.49 16.77 25.29
C GLU A 247 5.28 16.09 25.94
#